data_AF-K2AGQ0-F1
#
_entry.id   AF-K2AGQ0-F1
#
_cell.length_a   1.000
_cell.length_b   1.000
_cell.length_c   1.000
_cell.angle_alpha   90.00
_cell.angle_beta   90.00
_cell.angle_gamma   90.00
#
_symmetry.space_group_name_H-M   'P 1'
#
loop_
_entity.id
_entity.type
_entity.pdbx_description
1 polymer ?
#
loop_
_entity_poly.entity_id
_entity_poly.type
_entity_poly.pdbx_seq_one_letter_code
_entity_poly.pdbx_strand_id
1 'polypeptide(L)' 'PQPQPTGLPRVPSVCAISIDSNSGDAVTMYPEKCLRREGFSYGLPACARPARIFGEADKIYSANCLQDAGFKLGR' A
#
# COMPACT_ATOMS: atom_id res chain seq x y z
N PRO A 1 -25.15 -11.89 -13.81
CA PRO A 1 -23.85 -11.24 -14.12
C PRO A 1 -23.41 -10.36 -12.94
N GLN A 2 -22.42 -10.80 -12.15
CA GLN A 2 -21.82 -9.94 -11.13
C GLN A 2 -21.04 -8.82 -11.84
N PRO A 3 -21.18 -7.55 -11.42
CA PRO A 3 -20.45 -6.45 -12.02
C PRO A 3 -18.95 -6.71 -11.87
N GLN A 4 -18.28 -6.85 -13.00
CA GLN A 4 -16.81 -6.87 -13.05
C GLN A 4 -16.35 -5.54 -12.46
N PRO A 5 -15.52 -5.51 -11.40
CA PRO A 5 -15.05 -4.25 -10.85
C PRO A 5 -14.25 -3.52 -11.93
N THR A 6 -14.82 -2.49 -12.56
CA THR A 6 -14.21 -1.71 -13.65
C THR A 6 -13.11 -0.76 -13.14
N GLY A 7 -12.52 -1.06 -11.99
CA GLY A 7 -11.51 -0.22 -11.34
C GLY A 7 -10.47 -1.09 -10.66
N LEU A 8 -9.23 -0.57 -10.64
CA LEU A 8 -8.19 -1.14 -9.82
C LEU A 8 -8.68 -1.30 -8.37
N PRO A 9 -8.31 -2.41 -7.73
CA PRO A 9 -8.77 -2.79 -6.40
C PRO A 9 -8.35 -1.75 -5.36
N ARG A 10 -9.16 -1.64 -4.32
CA ARG A 10 -8.88 -0.75 -3.20
C ARG A 10 -7.84 -1.38 -2.28
N VAL A 11 -6.82 -0.60 -1.96
CA VAL A 11 -5.78 -0.96 -0.99
C VAL A 11 -6.40 -0.97 0.41
N PRO A 12 -6.26 -2.05 1.19
CA PRO A 12 -6.78 -2.13 2.55
C PRO A 12 -6.22 -1.03 3.44
N SER A 13 -7.09 -0.24 4.08
CA SER A 13 -6.69 0.83 5.01
C SER A 13 -6.10 0.28 6.31
N VAL A 14 -6.41 -0.96 6.69
CA VAL A 14 -5.77 -1.64 7.84
C VAL A 14 -4.26 -1.79 7.68
N CYS A 15 -3.77 -1.78 6.45
CA CYS A 15 -2.34 -1.83 6.15
C CYS A 15 -1.69 -0.44 6.04
N ALA A 16 -2.45 0.65 6.18
CA ALA A 16 -1.92 2.00 6.14
C ALA A 16 -1.16 2.31 7.43
N ILE A 17 0.12 2.64 7.29
CA ILE A 17 0.98 3.12 8.37
C ILE A 17 1.33 4.57 8.07
N SER A 18 0.88 5.47 8.92
CA SER A 18 1.30 6.87 8.88
C SER A 18 2.62 7.01 9.63
N ILE A 19 3.61 7.59 8.95
CA ILE A 19 4.91 7.92 9.54
C ILE A 19 5.02 9.43 9.52
N ASP A 20 5.08 10.02 10.71
CA ASP A 20 5.39 11.42 10.88
C ASP A 20 6.87 11.63 10.53
N SER A 21 7.12 12.28 9.39
CA SER A 21 8.48 12.62 8.99
C SER A 21 8.92 13.86 9.78
N ASN A 22 10.16 13.85 10.29
CA ASN A 22 10.74 14.99 10.99
C ASN A 22 10.84 16.28 10.11
N SER A 23 10.59 16.14 8.81
CA SER A 23 10.53 17.20 7.81
C SER A 23 9.17 17.91 7.71
N GLY A 24 8.16 17.48 8.47
CA GLY A 24 6.85 18.14 8.58
C GLY A 24 5.71 17.45 7.83
N ASP A 25 6.02 16.58 6.87
CA ASP A 25 5.01 15.84 6.10
C ASP A 25 4.79 14.43 6.66
N ALA A 26 3.55 14.13 7.05
CA ALA A 26 3.14 12.77 7.38
C ALA A 26 3.03 11.95 6.09
N VAL A 27 3.77 10.84 6.01
CA VAL A 27 3.77 9.95 4.85
C VAL A 27 3.02 8.68 5.19
N THR A 28 2.05 8.30 4.35
CA THR A 28 1.34 7.03 4.49
C THR A 28 2.02 5.94 3.66
N MET A 29 2.31 4.81 4.29
CA MET A 29 3.00 3.66 3.70
C MET A 29 2.20 2.38 3.92
N TYR A 30 2.34 1.41 3.02
CA TYR A 30 1.60 0.15 3.01
C TYR A 30 2.59 -1.03 2.90
N PRO A 31 2.75 -1.88 3.93
CA PRO A 31 3.66 -3.02 3.87
C PRO A 31 3.12 -4.15 2.98
N GLU A 32 3.99 -4.73 2.15
CA GLU A 32 3.67 -5.83 1.23
C GLU A 32 3.12 -7.02 1.99
N LYS A 33 3.76 -7.42 3.10
CA LYS A 33 3.29 -8.54 3.91
C LYS A 33 1.86 -8.35 4.42
N CYS A 34 1.50 -7.14 4.87
CA CYS A 34 0.14 -6.85 5.32
C CYS A 34 -0.85 -6.94 4.14
N LEU A 35 -0.54 -6.30 3.01
CA LEU A 35 -1.36 -6.34 1.81
C LEU A 35 -1.63 -7.79 1.38
N ARG A 36 -0.58 -8.61 1.31
CA ARG A 36 -0.67 -10.03 0.97
C ARG A 36 -1.52 -10.81 1.98
N ARG A 37 -1.38 -10.53 3.27
CA ARG A 37 -2.17 -11.16 4.35
C ARG A 37 -3.65 -10.82 4.26
N GLU A 38 -3.99 -9.58 3.91
CA GLU A 38 -5.37 -9.13 3.67
C GLU A 38 -5.97 -9.65 2.35
N GLY A 39 -5.24 -10.51 1.62
CA GLY A 39 -5.70 -11.06 0.35
C GLY A 39 -5.55 -10.11 -0.83
N PHE A 40 -4.77 -9.03 -0.68
CA PHE A 40 -4.42 -8.15 -1.79
C PHE A 40 -3.38 -8.85 -2.69
N SER A 41 -3.86 -9.70 -3.57
CA SER A 41 -3.04 -10.52 -4.49
C SER A 41 -2.83 -9.90 -5.86
N TYR A 42 -3.25 -8.64 -6.03
CA TYR A 42 -3.13 -7.92 -7.29
C TYR A 42 -1.66 -7.62 -7.61
N GLY A 43 -1.36 -7.41 -8.90
CA GLY A 43 -0.01 -7.10 -9.37
C GLY A 43 0.49 -5.80 -8.75
N LEU A 44 1.19 -5.90 -7.62
CA LEU A 44 1.78 -4.75 -6.94
C LEU A 44 2.83 -4.09 -7.84
N PRO A 45 2.92 -2.76 -7.83
CA PRO A 45 3.80 -2.03 -8.73
C PRO A 45 5.28 -2.22 -8.36
N ALA A 46 6.18 -1.93 -9.31
CA ALA A 46 7.62 -2.05 -9.08
C ALA A 46 8.21 -0.92 -8.20
N CYS A 47 7.43 0.08 -7.80
CA CYS A 47 7.87 1.21 -6.95
C CYS A 47 7.94 0.86 -5.45
N ALA A 48 7.82 -0.41 -5.09
CA ALA A 48 8.02 -0.90 -3.73
C ALA A 48 9.45 -0.57 -3.25
N ARG A 49 9.57 -0.03 -2.04
CA ARG A 49 10.87 0.25 -1.42
C ARG A 49 11.15 -0.77 -0.33
N PRO A 50 12.39 -1.29 -0.21
CA PRO A 50 12.75 -2.12 0.91
C PRO A 50 12.72 -1.29 2.20
N ALA A 51 12.12 -1.82 3.26
CA ALA A 51 12.10 -1.22 4.58
C ALA A 51 12.16 -2.30 5.67
N ARG A 52 12.39 -1.86 6.91
CA ARG A 52 12.23 -2.71 8.08
C ARG A 52 11.01 -2.27 8.86
N ILE A 53 10.02 -3.15 8.97
CA ILE A 53 8.77 -2.93 9.70
C ILE A 53 8.75 -3.93 10.86
N PHE A 54 8.64 -3.42 12.10
CA PHE A 54 8.69 -4.23 13.32
C PHE A 54 9.91 -5.18 13.42
N GLY A 55 11.07 -4.74 12.91
CA GLY A 55 12.31 -5.53 12.92
C GLY A 55 12.44 -6.55 11.79
N GLU A 56 11.39 -6.76 10.98
CA GLU A 56 11.43 -7.65 9.84
C GLU A 56 11.72 -6.91 8.54
N ALA A 57 12.47 -7.54 7.63
CA ALA A 57 12.55 -7.08 6.26
C ALA A 57 11.19 -7.19 5.58
N ASP A 58 10.76 -6.09 4.97
CA ASP A 58 9.53 -6.01 4.19
C ASP A 58 9.74 -5.04 3.01
N LYS A 59 8.80 -5.05 2.08
CA LYS A 59 8.67 -4.01 1.07
C LYS A 59 7.51 -3.12 1.46
N ILE A 60 7.65 -1.82 1.24
CA ILE A 60 6.62 -0.84 1.53
C ILE A 60 6.29 -0.06 0.26
N TYR A 61 5.01 0.28 0.15
CA TYR A 61 4.47 1.10 -0.92
C TYR A 61 4.03 2.43 -0.33
N SER A 62 4.51 3.55 -0.85
CA SER A 62 3.95 4.85 -0.49
C SER A 62 2.57 5.02 -1.09
N ALA A 63 1.74 5.87 -0.46
CA ALA A 63 0.46 6.29 -1.00
C ALA A 63 0.57 6.74 -2.46
N ASN A 64 1.56 7.58 -2.77
CA ASN A 64 1.82 8.09 -4.12
C ASN A 64 2.12 6.97 -5.12
N CYS A 65 2.99 6.01 -4.77
CA CYS A 65 3.34 4.88 -5.62
C CYS A 65 2.11 4.04 -6.03
N LEU A 66 1.21 3.81 -5.08
CA LEU A 66 -0.02 3.06 -5.35
C LEU A 66 -1.01 3.89 -6.18
N GLN A 67 -1.16 5.18 -5.89
CA GLN A 67 -2.02 6.08 -6.65
C GLN A 67 -1.55 6.26 -8.10
N ASP A 68 -0.25 6.43 -8.32
CA ASP A 68 0.35 6.55 -9.66
C ASP A 68 0.19 5.26 -10.48
N ALA A 69 0.20 4.10 -9.81
CA ALA A 69 -0.13 2.81 -10.42
C ALA A 69 -1.65 2.60 -10.60
N GLY A 70 -2.47 3.58 -10.21
CA GLY A 70 -3.92 3.61 -10.39
C GLY A 70 -4.73 2.89 -9.30
N PHE A 71 -4.09 2.41 -8.24
CA PHE A 71 -4.79 1.81 -7.11
C PHE A 71 -5.54 2.87 -6.29
N LYS A 72 -6.68 2.48 -5.74
CA LYS A 72 -7.45 3.36 -4.84
C LYS A 72 -7.04 3.09 -3.40
N LEU A 73 -6.63 4.11 -2.67
CA LEU A 73 -6.36 3.94 -1.23
C LEU A 73 -7.68 3.84 -0.44
N GLY A 74 -7.72 2.96 0.56
CA GLY A 74 -8.74 3.00 1.59
C GLY A 74 -8.58 4.28 2.41
N ARG A 75 -9.65 5.03 2.57
CA ARG A 75 -9.69 6.22 3.44
C ARG A 75 -9.97 5.77 4.87
#